data_AF-A0A535PPW4-F1
#
_entry.id   AF-A0A535PPW4-F1
#
_cell.length_a   1.000
_cell.length_b   1.000
_cell.length_c   1.000
_cell.angle_alpha   90.00
_cell.angle_beta   90.00
_cell.angle_gamma   90.00
#
_symmetry.space_group_name_H-M   'P 1'
#
loop_
_entity.id
_entity.type
_entity.pdbx_description
1 polymer ?
#
loop_
_entity_poly.entity_id
_entity_poly.type
_entity_poly.pdbx_seq_one_letter_code
_entity_poly.pdbx_strand_id
1 'polypeptide(L)'
;MITTAPVTTWELERTPDLIDLVGAARDAGHEVLLIERPMPDAVSIAALGRAFDIVAASDGVALEDANGAVVDFERGDNRLLAAARMWRRLSESLASGAAAGPVAVGGFAYRPDRDPAGPWSGFPALLLRVPALAVMRVRGRTYATTASPDASDLLDLEATRVKAPPARKLEVKPLR
;
A
#
# COMPACT_ATOMS: atom_id res chain seq x y z
N MET A 1 -18.75 -11.86 5.08
CA MET A 1 -18.42 -12.01 3.65
C MET A 1 -18.09 -10.62 3.16
N ILE A 2 -16.84 -10.37 2.79
CA ILE A 2 -16.40 -9.07 2.27
C ILE A 2 -17.07 -8.89 0.91
N THR A 3 -17.92 -7.87 0.76
CA THR A 3 -18.62 -7.59 -0.50
C THR A 3 -17.97 -6.34 -1.09
N THR A 4 -17.00 -6.54 -1.98
CA THR A 4 -16.23 -5.45 -2.60
C THR A 4 -16.28 -5.57 -4.11
N ALA A 5 -16.22 -4.44 -4.80
CA ALA A 5 -16.12 -4.45 -6.26
C ALA A 5 -14.76 -5.07 -6.67
N PRO A 6 -14.72 -5.88 -7.74
CA PRO A 6 -13.46 -6.36 -8.30
C PRO A 6 -12.54 -5.21 -8.69
N VAL A 7 -11.22 -5.42 -8.63
CA VAL A 7 -10.26 -4.43 -9.09
C VAL A 7 -10.34 -4.25 -10.60
N THR A 8 -10.12 -3.03 -11.07
CA THR A 8 -9.94 -2.78 -12.50
C THR A 8 -8.46 -2.63 -12.80
N THR A 9 -7.96 -3.45 -13.74
CA THR A 9 -6.55 -3.45 -14.13
C THR A 9 -6.42 -3.12 -15.61
N TRP A 10 -5.49 -2.25 -15.96
CA TRP A 10 -5.10 -1.98 -17.35
C TRP A 10 -3.58 -1.94 -17.48
N GLU A 11 -3.09 -2.31 -18.66
CA GLU A 11 -1.70 -2.08 -19.03
C GLU A 11 -1.51 -0.62 -19.45
N LEU A 12 -0.41 -0.02 -19.01
CA LEU A 12 -0.02 1.32 -19.42
C LEU A 12 0.87 1.24 -20.67
N GLU A 13 0.59 2.09 -21.66
CA GLU A 13 1.40 2.19 -22.89
C GLU A 13 2.87 2.53 -22.59
N ARG A 14 3.11 3.30 -21.53
CA ARG A 14 4.44 3.70 -21.07
C ARG A 14 4.59 3.49 -19.57
N THR A 15 5.82 3.27 -19.13
CA THR A 15 6.15 3.24 -17.70
C THR A 15 6.35 4.67 -17.22
N PRO A 16 5.49 5.20 -16.32
CA PRO A 16 5.77 6.49 -15.69
C PRO A 16 7.00 6.38 -14.78
N ASP A 17 7.65 7.51 -14.51
CA ASP A 17 8.62 7.57 -13.43
C ASP A 17 7.86 7.39 -12.10
N LEU A 18 8.12 6.27 -11.42
CA LEU A 18 7.39 5.90 -10.20
C LEU A 18 7.73 6.85 -9.04
N ILE A 19 8.91 7.46 -9.03
CA ILE A 19 9.30 8.45 -8.03
C ILE A 19 8.49 9.73 -8.24
N ASP A 20 8.35 10.20 -9.48
CA ASP A 20 7.55 11.39 -9.79
C ASP A 20 6.07 11.16 -9.49
N LEU A 21 5.53 9.99 -9.86
CA LEU A 21 4.13 9.62 -9.57
C LEU A 21 3.85 9.61 -8.06
N VAL A 22 4.67 8.91 -7.29
CA VAL A 22 4.55 8.86 -5.82
C VAL A 22 4.76 10.22 -5.19
N GLY A 23 5.70 11.01 -5.73
CA GLY A 23 5.95 12.39 -5.31
C GLY A 23 4.74 13.29 -5.51
N ALA A 24 4.12 13.27 -6.68
CA ALA A 24 2.92 14.04 -6.99
C ALA A 24 1.74 13.65 -6.08
N ALA A 25 1.51 12.36 -5.89
CA ALA A 25 0.47 11.86 -4.98
C ALA A 25 0.68 12.29 -3.53
N ARG A 26 1.92 12.17 -3.03
CA ARG A 26 2.27 12.66 -1.69
C ARG A 26 2.06 14.17 -1.56
N ASP A 27 2.50 14.94 -2.56
CA ASP A 27 2.39 16.41 -2.54
C ASP A 27 0.92 16.87 -2.68
N ALA A 28 0.04 16.02 -3.23
CA ALA A 28 -1.42 16.19 -3.23
C ALA A 28 -2.10 15.70 -1.93
N GLY A 29 -1.33 15.20 -0.95
CA GLY A 29 -1.83 14.78 0.36
C GLY A 29 -2.29 13.33 0.44
N HIS A 30 -2.03 12.51 -0.59
CA HIS A 30 -2.32 11.09 -0.54
C HIS A 30 -1.27 10.32 0.25
N GLU A 31 -1.71 9.27 0.93
CA GLU A 31 -0.79 8.29 1.49
C GLU A 31 -0.13 7.50 0.37
N VAL A 32 1.17 7.24 0.50
CA VAL A 32 1.95 6.59 -0.56
C VAL A 32 2.94 5.58 0.00
N LEU A 33 3.24 4.57 -0.79
CA LEU A 33 4.33 3.63 -0.55
C LEU A 33 4.99 3.28 -1.89
N LEU A 34 6.32 3.32 -1.92
CA LEU A 34 7.13 2.93 -3.08
C LEU A 34 8.01 1.74 -2.69
N ILE A 35 7.87 0.63 -3.42
CA ILE A 35 8.81 -0.51 -3.36
C ILE A 35 9.54 -0.57 -4.68
N GLU A 36 10.86 -0.60 -4.64
CA GLU A 36 11.69 -0.87 -5.81
C GLU A 36 12.54 -2.10 -5.55
N ARG A 37 12.43 -3.11 -6.42
CA ARG A 37 13.35 -4.25 -6.46
C ARG A 37 14.17 -4.18 -7.74
N PRO A 38 15.50 -4.04 -7.69
CA PRO A 38 16.33 -4.10 -8.89
C PRO A 38 16.32 -5.51 -9.54
N MET A 39 16.60 -5.53 -10.84
CA MET A 39 16.57 -6.63 -11.83
C MET A 39 17.16 -7.98 -11.36
N PRO A 40 16.77 -9.13 -11.98
CA PRO A 40 16.19 -9.30 -13.33
C PRO A 40 14.66 -9.31 -13.44
N ASP A 41 13.94 -9.60 -12.35
CA ASP A 41 12.47 -9.58 -12.31
C ASP A 41 11.98 -8.38 -11.50
N ALA A 42 12.43 -7.18 -11.87
CA ALA A 42 12.19 -5.96 -11.10
C ALA A 42 10.69 -5.74 -10.89
N VAL A 43 10.21 -6.05 -9.68
CA VAL A 43 8.88 -5.66 -9.22
C VAL A 43 9.05 -4.32 -8.53
N SER A 44 8.58 -3.27 -9.20
CA SER A 44 8.44 -1.96 -8.58
C SER A 44 6.96 -1.65 -8.44
N ILE A 45 6.58 -1.11 -7.29
CA ILE A 45 5.18 -0.83 -6.93
C ILE A 45 5.11 0.60 -6.43
N ALA A 46 4.41 1.45 -7.15
CA ALA A 46 3.89 2.71 -6.62
C ALA A 46 2.46 2.45 -6.12
N ALA A 47 2.29 2.50 -4.80
CA ALA A 47 1.00 2.29 -4.13
C ALA A 47 0.50 3.65 -3.62
N LEU A 48 -0.64 4.09 -4.15
CA LEU A 48 -1.22 5.41 -3.91
C LEU A 48 -2.60 5.28 -3.25
N GLY A 49 -2.84 6.09 -2.22
CA GLY A 49 -4.08 6.09 -1.47
C GLY A 49 -4.33 4.79 -0.72
N ARG A 50 -5.55 4.65 -0.21
CA ARG A 50 -5.99 3.53 0.64
C ARG A 50 -7.36 3.05 0.18
N ALA A 51 -7.46 1.76 -0.13
CA ALA A 51 -8.74 1.08 -0.26
C ALA A 51 -9.05 0.30 1.03
N PHE A 52 -8.05 -0.43 1.53
CA PHE A 52 -8.15 -1.19 2.78
C PHE A 52 -6.82 -1.22 3.54
N ASP A 53 -6.88 -1.36 4.85
CA ASP A 53 -5.74 -1.69 5.70
C ASP A 53 -6.00 -3.02 6.45
N ILE A 54 -5.06 -3.95 6.38
CA ILE A 54 -5.00 -5.16 7.20
C ILE A 54 -4.07 -4.84 8.36
N VAL A 55 -4.61 -4.70 9.57
CA VAL A 55 -3.91 -4.15 10.73
C VAL A 55 -3.96 -5.07 11.95
N ALA A 56 -2.87 -5.13 12.72
CA ALA A 56 -2.83 -5.89 13.97
C ALA A 56 -3.88 -5.38 14.97
N ALA A 57 -4.52 -6.33 15.67
CA ALA A 57 -5.46 -6.09 16.76
C ALA A 57 -5.16 -7.01 17.96
N SER A 58 -5.82 -6.79 19.10
CA SER A 58 -5.58 -7.55 20.35
C SER A 58 -5.74 -9.07 20.18
N ASP A 59 -6.73 -9.51 19.39
CA ASP A 59 -7.08 -10.94 19.24
C ASP A 59 -6.98 -11.44 17.80
N GLY A 60 -6.16 -10.77 16.98
CA GLY A 60 -5.96 -11.13 15.59
C GLY A 60 -5.64 -9.93 14.70
N VAL A 61 -6.37 -9.80 13.60
CA VAL A 61 -6.15 -8.80 12.56
C VAL A 61 -7.48 -8.24 12.07
N ALA A 62 -7.59 -6.91 12.07
CA ALA A 62 -8.73 -6.21 11.52
C ALA A 62 -8.50 -5.88 10.05
N LEU A 63 -9.59 -5.87 9.27
CA LEU A 63 -9.64 -5.24 7.96
C LEU A 63 -10.39 -3.92 8.13
N GLU A 64 -9.70 -2.82 7.87
CA GLU A 64 -10.24 -1.47 7.87
C GLU A 64 -10.49 -1.00 6.45
N ASP A 65 -11.58 -0.26 6.23
CA ASP A 65 -11.83 0.43 4.96
C ASP A 65 -11.00 1.74 4.84
N ALA A 66 -11.21 2.47 3.74
CA ALA A 66 -10.52 3.72 3.48
C ALA A 66 -10.73 4.81 4.56
N ASN A 67 -11.82 4.73 5.34
CA ASN A 67 -12.14 5.66 6.41
C ASN A 67 -11.65 5.18 7.79
N GLY A 68 -11.00 4.03 7.86
CA GLY A 68 -10.56 3.41 9.11
C GLY A 68 -11.67 2.65 9.85
N ALA A 69 -12.82 2.40 9.21
CA ALA A 69 -13.87 1.60 9.82
C ALA A 69 -13.54 0.11 9.67
N VAL A 70 -13.65 -0.66 10.75
CA VAL A 70 -13.44 -2.11 10.72
C VAL A 70 -14.61 -2.77 9.98
N VAL A 71 -14.31 -3.44 8.86
CA VAL A 71 -15.29 -4.10 7.97
C VAL A 71 -15.19 -5.63 7.99
N ASP A 72 -14.07 -6.19 8.45
CA ASP A 72 -13.92 -7.63 8.72
C ASP A 72 -12.87 -7.86 9.83
N PHE A 73 -12.84 -9.05 10.40
CA PHE A 73 -11.89 -9.43 11.44
C PHE A 73 -11.47 -10.90 11.32
N GLU A 74 -10.17 -11.15 11.36
CA GLU A 74 -9.60 -12.50 11.41
C GLU A 74 -9.01 -12.75 12.80
N ARG A 75 -9.61 -13.68 13.53
CA ARG A 75 -9.10 -14.11 14.84
C ARG A 75 -7.82 -14.94 14.72
N GLY A 76 -6.95 -14.81 15.71
CA GLY A 76 -5.87 -15.76 15.96
C GLY A 76 -4.62 -15.16 16.59
N ASP A 77 -4.01 -15.92 17.49
CA ASP A 77 -2.84 -15.49 18.27
C ASP A 77 -1.61 -15.26 17.38
N ASN A 78 -1.53 -15.95 16.23
CA ASN A 78 -0.51 -15.68 15.21
C ASN A 78 -1.04 -14.66 14.20
N ARG A 79 -0.71 -13.39 14.44
CA ARG A 79 -1.10 -12.24 13.60
C ARG A 79 -0.64 -12.36 12.15
N LEU A 80 0.51 -12.97 11.86
CA LEU A 80 0.97 -13.15 10.48
C LEU A 80 0.11 -14.17 9.72
N LEU A 81 -0.24 -15.28 10.36
CA LEU A 81 -1.13 -16.27 9.76
C LEU A 81 -2.56 -15.72 9.61
N ALA A 82 -3.04 -14.93 10.58
CA ALA A 82 -4.32 -14.23 10.48
C ALA A 82 -4.32 -13.24 9.30
N ALA A 83 -3.29 -12.39 9.19
CA ALA A 83 -3.15 -11.47 8.06
C ALA A 83 -3.09 -12.20 6.71
N ALA A 84 -2.38 -13.33 6.62
CA ALA A 84 -2.31 -14.13 5.39
C ALA A 84 -3.68 -14.71 5.00
N ARG A 85 -4.47 -15.19 5.96
CA ARG A 85 -5.85 -15.68 5.70
C ARG A 85 -6.79 -14.55 5.31
N MET A 86 -6.69 -13.41 5.99
CA MET A 86 -7.44 -12.19 5.65
C MET A 86 -7.12 -11.74 4.22
N TRP A 87 -5.82 -11.61 3.90
CA TRP A 87 -5.38 -11.21 2.57
C TRP A 87 -5.87 -12.18 1.49
N ARG A 88 -5.77 -13.50 1.72
CA ARG A 88 -6.26 -14.49 0.76
C ARG A 88 -7.74 -14.26 0.43
N ARG A 89 -8.60 -14.15 1.45
CA ARG A 89 -10.04 -13.90 1.25
C ARG A 89 -10.32 -12.58 0.53
N LEU A 90 -9.64 -11.51 0.94
CA LEU A 90 -9.81 -10.19 0.33
C LEU A 90 -9.33 -10.18 -1.13
N SER A 91 -8.17 -10.78 -1.40
CA SER A 91 -7.62 -10.84 -2.77
C SER A 91 -8.51 -11.68 -3.70
N GLU A 92 -9.14 -12.74 -3.19
CA GLU A 92 -10.13 -13.54 -3.92
C GLU A 92 -11.39 -12.73 -4.24
N SER A 93 -11.89 -11.89 -3.31
CA SER A 93 -13.06 -11.03 -3.56
C SER A 93 -12.75 -9.88 -4.52
N LEU A 94 -11.49 -9.44 -4.56
CA LEU A 94 -11.00 -8.36 -5.42
C LEU A 94 -10.57 -8.83 -6.82
N ALA A 95 -10.32 -10.12 -7.03
CA ALA A 95 -9.69 -10.62 -8.25
C ALA A 95 -10.53 -10.35 -9.51
N SER A 96 -9.88 -9.87 -10.58
CA SER A 96 -10.49 -9.60 -11.89
C SER A 96 -9.90 -10.41 -13.06
N GLY A 97 -9.10 -11.45 -12.77
CA GLY A 97 -8.51 -12.32 -13.80
C GLY A 97 -7.36 -11.69 -14.63
N ALA A 98 -6.98 -10.44 -14.33
CA ALA A 98 -5.92 -9.71 -15.03
C ALA A 98 -4.50 -10.16 -14.62
N ALA A 99 -3.51 -9.85 -15.47
CA ALA A 99 -2.10 -10.21 -15.27
C ALA A 99 -1.45 -9.54 -14.04
N ALA A 100 -1.93 -8.35 -13.65
CA ALA A 100 -1.59 -7.70 -12.38
C ALA A 100 -2.83 -7.73 -11.47
N GLY A 101 -2.79 -8.56 -10.44
CA GLY A 101 -3.85 -8.69 -9.45
C GLY A 101 -3.80 -7.59 -8.38
N PRO A 102 -4.75 -7.60 -7.43
CA PRO A 102 -4.68 -6.76 -6.25
C PRO A 102 -3.38 -7.05 -5.47
N VAL A 103 -2.84 -6.02 -4.81
CA VAL A 103 -1.65 -6.14 -3.97
C VAL A 103 -1.91 -5.53 -2.60
N ALA A 104 -1.31 -6.14 -1.57
CA ALA A 104 -1.17 -5.54 -0.25
C ALA A 104 0.30 -5.22 0.00
N VAL A 105 0.61 -3.99 0.38
CA VAL A 105 1.97 -3.48 0.61
C VAL A 105 2.10 -2.93 2.02
N GLY A 106 3.25 -3.11 2.65
CA GLY A 106 3.47 -2.65 4.01
C GLY A 106 4.49 -3.53 4.70
N GLY A 107 4.27 -3.83 5.97
CA GLY A 107 5.19 -4.65 6.73
C GLY A 107 4.69 -5.03 8.11
N PHE A 108 5.63 -5.54 8.89
CA PHE A 108 5.42 -5.99 10.26
C PHE A 108 6.58 -5.49 11.12
N ALA A 109 6.30 -5.24 12.39
CA ALA A 109 7.31 -4.90 13.38
C ALA A 109 8.29 -6.07 13.57
N TYR A 110 9.48 -5.79 14.10
CA TYR A 110 10.49 -6.82 14.41
C TYR A 110 9.93 -7.95 15.30
N ARG A 111 8.99 -7.61 16.20
CA ARG A 111 8.24 -8.55 17.03
C ARG A 111 6.75 -8.43 16.70
N PRO A 112 6.23 -9.17 15.70
CA PRO A 112 4.84 -9.03 15.28
C PRO A 112 3.85 -9.67 16.27
N ASP A 113 4.34 -10.47 17.22
CA ASP A 113 3.57 -11.13 18.27
C ASP A 113 3.07 -10.19 19.38
N ARG A 114 3.51 -8.93 19.38
CA ARG A 114 3.12 -7.93 20.37
C ARG A 114 3.11 -6.53 19.76
N ASP A 115 2.38 -5.63 20.40
CA ASP A 115 2.37 -4.25 19.96
C ASP A 115 3.71 -3.56 20.31
N PRO A 116 4.23 -2.70 19.41
CA PRO A 116 5.35 -1.83 19.71
C PRO A 116 5.09 -0.94 20.93
N ALA A 117 6.15 -0.65 21.69
CA ALA A 117 6.09 0.13 22.92
C ALA A 117 7.14 1.27 22.92
N GLY A 118 7.08 2.13 23.93
CA GLY A 118 8.02 3.25 24.09
C GLY A 118 7.90 4.25 22.94
N PRO A 119 9.01 4.65 22.27
CA PRO A 119 8.96 5.59 21.14
C PRO A 119 8.11 5.11 19.95
N TRP A 120 7.85 3.80 19.89
CA TRP A 120 7.06 3.17 18.83
C TRP A 120 5.60 2.92 19.26
N SER A 121 5.20 3.37 20.45
CA SER A 121 3.79 3.26 20.87
C SER A 121 2.88 3.96 19.85
N GLY A 122 1.81 3.27 19.45
CA GLY A 122 0.87 3.77 18.44
C GLY A 122 1.14 3.28 17.02
N PHE A 123 2.31 2.68 16.75
CA PHE A 123 2.51 1.93 15.50
C PHE A 123 1.97 0.51 15.65
N PRO A 124 1.27 -0.04 14.66
CA PRO A 124 0.76 -1.40 14.73
C PRO A 124 1.89 -2.43 14.56
N ALA A 125 1.72 -3.60 15.16
CA ALA A 125 2.66 -4.71 14.98
C ALA A 125 2.68 -5.25 13.54
N LEU A 126 1.61 -5.00 12.78
CA LEU A 126 1.43 -5.38 11.37
C LEU A 126 0.52 -4.35 10.70
N LEU A 127 0.91 -3.90 9.51
CA LEU A 127 0.08 -3.08 8.63
C LEU A 127 0.38 -3.45 7.18
N LEU A 128 -0.61 -3.97 6.48
CA LEU A 128 -0.58 -4.18 5.03
C LEU A 128 -1.72 -3.39 4.39
N ARG A 129 -1.37 -2.46 3.51
CA ARG A 129 -2.32 -1.61 2.79
C ARG A 129 -2.62 -2.17 1.43
N VAL A 130 -3.91 -2.27 1.09
CA VAL A 130 -4.37 -2.36 -0.29
C VAL A 130 -4.54 -0.93 -0.79
N PRO A 131 -3.70 -0.46 -1.73
CA PRO A 131 -3.79 0.92 -2.20
C PRO A 131 -5.05 1.12 -3.03
N ALA A 132 -5.52 2.37 -3.10
CA ALA A 132 -6.59 2.76 -4.01
C ALA A 132 -6.14 2.57 -5.47
N LEU A 133 -4.89 2.93 -5.79
CA LEU A 133 -4.23 2.68 -7.06
C LEU A 133 -2.84 2.06 -6.83
N ALA A 134 -2.56 0.94 -7.49
CA ALA A 134 -1.22 0.37 -7.60
C ALA A 134 -0.72 0.48 -9.05
N VAL A 135 0.44 1.12 -9.26
CA VAL A 135 1.18 1.03 -10.52
C VAL A 135 2.35 0.07 -10.35
N MET A 136 2.29 -1.05 -11.05
CA MET A 136 3.21 -2.17 -10.90
C MET A 136 3.97 -2.43 -12.19
N ARG A 137 5.30 -2.46 -12.11
CA ARG A 137 6.15 -2.97 -13.17
C ARG A 137 6.41 -4.47 -12.94
N VAL A 138 6.02 -5.31 -13.89
CA VAL A 138 6.20 -6.77 -13.84
C VAL A 138 6.73 -7.25 -15.19
N ARG A 139 7.91 -7.89 -15.18
CA ARG A 139 8.55 -8.46 -16.39
C ARG A 139 8.62 -7.47 -17.56
N GLY A 140 8.98 -6.22 -17.28
CA GLY A 140 9.14 -5.17 -18.29
C GLY A 140 7.85 -4.49 -18.75
N ARG A 141 6.68 -4.98 -18.33
CA ARG A 141 5.37 -4.36 -18.60
C ARG A 141 4.89 -3.60 -17.36
N THR A 142 4.06 -2.59 -17.54
CA THR A 142 3.56 -1.77 -16.45
C THR A 142 2.04 -1.80 -16.45
N TYR A 143 1.46 -2.04 -15.28
CA TYR A 143 0.03 -2.14 -15.08
C TYR A 143 -0.40 -1.15 -14.01
N ALA A 144 -1.60 -0.59 -14.18
CA ALA A 144 -2.30 0.15 -13.15
C ALA A 144 -3.51 -0.68 -12.70
N THR A 145 -3.65 -0.86 -11.38
CA THR A 145 -4.70 -1.63 -10.74
C THR A 145 -5.41 -0.75 -9.73
N THR A 146 -6.72 -0.58 -9.86
CA THR A 146 -7.56 0.21 -8.95
C THR A 146 -8.43 -0.67 -8.06
N ALA A 147 -8.44 -0.39 -6.76
CA ALA A 147 -9.25 -1.08 -5.77
C ALA A 147 -10.37 -0.23 -5.17
N SER A 148 -10.52 1.02 -5.61
CA SER A 148 -11.65 1.89 -5.30
C SER A 148 -12.14 2.61 -6.57
N PRO A 149 -13.41 3.04 -6.59
CA PRO A 149 -13.91 3.94 -7.64
C PRO A 149 -13.03 5.18 -7.77
N ASP A 150 -12.92 5.71 -8.99
CA ASP A 150 -12.23 6.97 -9.33
C ASP A 150 -10.74 7.01 -8.99
N ALA A 151 -10.14 5.92 -8.51
CA ALA A 151 -8.71 5.87 -8.21
C ALA A 151 -7.82 5.93 -9.46
N SER A 152 -8.39 5.79 -10.66
CA SER A 152 -7.70 6.05 -11.93
C SER A 152 -7.18 7.49 -12.01
N ASP A 153 -7.90 8.44 -11.40
CA ASP A 153 -7.59 9.87 -11.46
C ASP A 153 -6.26 10.20 -10.77
N LEU A 154 -5.77 9.28 -9.91
CA LEU A 154 -4.45 9.37 -9.29
C LEU A 154 -3.30 9.20 -10.30
N LEU A 155 -3.56 8.74 -11.53
CA LEU A 155 -2.57 8.74 -12.63
C LEU A 155 -2.35 10.13 -13.23
N ASP A 156 -3.33 11.01 -13.13
CA ASP A 156 -3.36 12.31 -13.80
C ASP A 156 -3.06 13.49 -12.85
N LEU A 157 -2.44 13.19 -11.69
CA LEU A 157 -2.08 14.22 -10.72
C LEU A 157 -1.05 15.19 -11.31
N GLU A 158 -1.41 16.47 -11.40
CA GLU A 158 -0.46 17.52 -11.72
C GLU A 158 0.58 17.65 -10.59
N ALA A 159 1.86 17.77 -10.96
CA ALA A 159 2.91 18.02 -9.98
C ALA A 159 2.65 19.37 -9.28
N THR A 160 2.36 19.33 -7.98
CA THR A 160 2.16 20.53 -7.16
C THR A 160 3.36 21.47 -7.32
N ARG A 161 3.10 22.77 -7.59
CA ARG A 161 4.17 23.78 -7.76
C ARG A 161 5.03 23.96 -6.51
N VAL A 162 4.48 23.60 -5.34
CA VAL A 162 5.18 23.62 -4.06
C VAL A 162 5.75 22.23 -3.80
N LYS A 163 7.02 22.04 -4.14
CA LYS A 163 7.77 20.82 -3.78
C LYS A 163 8.36 20.99 -2.39
N ALA A 164 8.16 20.00 -1.53
CA ALA A 164 8.95 19.90 -0.31
C ALA A 164 10.45 19.86 -0.67
N PRO A 165 11.34 20.54 0.08
CA PRO A 165 12.77 20.52 -0.21
C PRO A 165 13.30 19.08 -0.25
N PRO A 166 14.05 18.69 -1.29
CA PRO A 166 14.60 17.34 -1.35
C PRO A 166 15.57 17.12 -0.18
N ALA A 167 15.58 15.90 0.38
CA ALA A 167 16.45 15.50 1.50
C ALA A 167 17.97 15.58 1.23
N ARG A 168 18.39 16.14 0.08
CA ARG A 168 19.78 16.34 -0.31
C ARG A 168 20.44 17.53 0.41
N LYS A 169 19.67 18.39 1.09
CA LYS A 169 20.18 19.53 1.88
C LYS A 169 19.83 19.37 3.36
N LEU A 170 20.41 18.37 4.01
CA LEU A 170 20.31 18.23 5.46
C LEU A 170 21.59 18.82 6.09
N GLU A 171 21.45 19.92 6.83
CA GLU A 171 22.52 20.38 7.71
C GLU A 171 22.60 19.45 8.92
N VAL A 172 23.61 18.58 8.96
CA VAL A 172 23.82 17.67 10.09
C VAL A 172 24.68 18.37 11.13
N LYS A 173 24.12 18.61 12.31
CA LYS A 173 24.88 19.07 13.48
C LYS A 173 25.17 17.87 14.40
N PRO A 174 26.40 17.69 14.89
CA PRO A 174 26.70 16.66 15.86
C PRO A 174 25.88 16.89 17.13
N LEU A 175 25.31 15.81 17.69
CA LEU A 175 24.87 15.80 19.08
C LEU A 175 26.14 15.87 19.95
N ARG A 176 26.26 16.92 20.78
CA ARG A 176 27.27 17.01 21.84
C ARG A 176 26.75 16.33 23.10
#